data_AF-A0A662YYG6-F1
#
_entry.id   AF-A0A662YYG6-F1
#
_cell.length_a   1.000
_cell.length_b   1.000
_cell.length_c   1.000
_cell.angle_alpha   90.00
_cell.angle_beta   90.00
_cell.angle_gamma   90.00
#
_symmetry.space_group_name_H-M   'P 1'
#
loop_
_entity.id
_entity.type
_entity.pdbx_description
1 polymer ?
#
loop_
_entity_poly.entity_id
_entity_poly.type
_entity_poly.pdbx_seq_one_letter_code
_entity_poly.pdbx_strand_id
1 'polypeptide(L)'
;MNKTHSKVLVKDEELSSLRKTKKLEVICEDVLPKKITDIRRLTFNLSRHKGLLSKDEFERTVLTMVYTAYQLSQATGHQKDAWAESFVNLYKALKDDLL
;
A
#
# COMPACT_ATOMS: atom_id res chain seq x y z
N MET A 1 21.99 3.12 8.57
CA MET A 1 20.87 2.47 9.29
C MET A 1 20.08 1.66 8.27
N ASN A 2 20.39 0.36 8.17
CA ASN A 2 19.85 -0.51 7.13
C ASN A 2 18.38 -0.85 7.47
N LYS A 3 17.44 -0.15 6.83
CA LYS A 3 16.02 -0.44 6.95
C LYS A 3 15.69 -1.62 6.04
N THR A 4 15.40 -2.77 6.65
CA THR A 4 14.87 -3.95 5.99
C THR A 4 13.54 -3.59 5.35
N HIS A 5 13.52 -3.36 4.05
CA HIS A 5 12.28 -3.34 3.29
C HIS A 5 11.77 -4.78 3.25
N SER A 6 10.62 -5.06 3.88
CA SER A 6 9.95 -6.35 3.73
C SER A 6 9.46 -6.47 2.29
N LYS A 7 10.28 -7.12 1.46
CA LYS A 7 9.94 -7.48 0.08
C LYS A 7 8.73 -8.41 0.12
N VAL A 8 7.69 -8.08 -0.64
CA VAL A 8 6.53 -8.98 -0.76
C VAL A 8 6.93 -10.10 -1.70
N LEU A 9 7.03 -11.33 -1.17
CA LEU A 9 7.35 -12.52 -1.93
C LEU A 9 6.30 -13.59 -1.67
N VAL A 10 5.93 -14.30 -2.73
CA VAL A 10 5.24 -15.58 -2.59
C VAL A 10 6.29 -16.66 -2.43
N LYS A 11 6.33 -17.30 -1.25
CA LYS A 11 7.37 -18.27 -0.88
C LYS A 11 7.22 -19.63 -1.56
N ASP A 12 6.01 -19.96 -1.97
CA ASP A 12 5.70 -21.22 -2.62
C ASP A 12 6.21 -21.23 -4.07
N GLU A 13 6.91 -22.29 -4.45
CA GLU A 13 7.60 -22.37 -5.75
C GLU A 13 6.60 -22.45 -6.92
N GLU A 14 5.55 -23.24 -6.77
CA GLU A 14 4.51 -23.37 -7.81
C GLU A 14 3.79 -22.03 -7.98
N LEU A 15 3.37 -21.39 -6.89
CA LEU A 15 2.66 -20.11 -6.94
C LEU A 15 3.56 -18.95 -7.40
N SER A 16 4.84 -18.94 -7.06
CA SER A 16 5.80 -17.91 -7.50
C SER A 16 6.16 -18.02 -8.98
N SER A 17 6.06 -19.23 -9.57
CA SER A 17 6.26 -19.44 -10.99
C SER A 17 5.17 -18.75 -11.85
N LEU A 18 3.97 -18.55 -11.28
CA LEU A 18 2.82 -18.00 -11.99
C LEU A 18 3.07 -16.56 -12.46
N ARG A 19 2.74 -16.28 -13.73
CA ARG A 19 2.86 -14.93 -14.32
C ARG A 19 2.12 -13.86 -13.53
N LYS A 20 0.97 -14.19 -12.92
CA LYS A 20 0.18 -13.25 -12.12
C LYS A 20 0.90 -12.86 -10.83
N THR A 21 1.58 -13.81 -10.19
CA THR A 21 2.40 -13.57 -9.00
C THR A 21 3.60 -12.70 -9.32
N LYS A 22 4.30 -12.95 -10.43
CA LYS A 22 5.39 -12.07 -10.89
C LYS A 22 4.91 -10.63 -11.13
N LYS A 23 3.72 -10.45 -11.69
CA LYS A 23 3.12 -9.11 -11.87
C LYS A 23 2.82 -8.45 -10.52
N LEU A 24 2.31 -9.21 -9.54
CA LEU A 24 2.05 -8.70 -8.19
C LEU A 24 3.33 -8.25 -7.50
N GLU A 25 4.41 -9.02 -7.61
CA GLU A 25 5.72 -8.64 -7.05
C GLU A 25 6.22 -7.32 -7.63
N VAL A 26 6.17 -7.14 -8.96
CA VAL A 26 6.54 -5.86 -9.60
C VAL A 26 5.68 -4.71 -9.09
N ILE A 27 4.37 -4.91 -8.93
CA ILE A 27 3.48 -3.88 -8.36
C ILE A 27 3.95 -3.51 -6.95
N CYS A 28 4.12 -4.49 -6.06
CA CYS A 28 4.55 -4.26 -4.68
C CYS A 28 5.93 -3.61 -4.58
N GLU A 29 6.84 -3.96 -5.49
CA GLU A 29 8.23 -3.54 -5.41
C GLU A 29 8.53 -2.22 -6.12
N ASP A 30 7.88 -1.93 -7.24
CA ASP A 30 8.25 -0.80 -8.11
C ASP A 30 7.16 0.28 -8.18
N VAL A 31 5.91 -0.04 -7.83
CA VAL A 31 4.76 0.87 -7.98
C VAL A 31 4.30 1.44 -6.64
N LEU A 32 4.32 0.62 -5.58
CA LEU A 32 3.77 1.00 -4.29
C LEU A 32 4.76 1.74 -3.39
N PRO A 33 4.32 2.76 -2.65
CA PRO A 33 5.16 3.43 -1.66
C PRO A 33 5.48 2.47 -0.50
N LYS A 34 6.76 2.22 -0.25
CA LYS A 34 7.22 1.29 0.79
C LYS A 34 7.43 1.92 2.16
N LYS A 35 7.57 3.25 2.22
CA LYS A 35 7.81 3.97 3.48
C LYS A 35 6.50 4.55 4.00
N ILE A 36 6.29 4.44 5.30
CA ILE A 36 5.12 5.03 5.96
C ILE A 36 5.02 6.55 5.74
N THR A 37 6.14 7.25 5.59
CA THR A 37 6.18 8.68 5.26
C THR A 37 5.67 8.96 3.85
N ASP A 38 5.98 8.08 2.89
CA ASP A 38 5.48 8.21 1.52
C ASP A 38 3.99 7.91 1.45
N ILE A 39 3.52 6.95 2.24
CA ILE A 39 2.09 6.64 2.38
C ILE A 39 1.34 7.83 3.00
N ARG A 40 1.84 8.38 4.12
CA ARG A 40 1.23 9.57 4.74
C ARG A 40 1.18 10.76 3.78
N ARG A 41 2.22 10.97 2.98
CA ARG A 41 2.26 12.00 1.93
C ARG A 41 1.22 11.73 0.83
N LEU A 42 1.10 10.49 0.37
CA LEU A 42 0.05 10.08 -0.57
C LEU A 42 -1.33 10.41 0.00
N THR A 43 -1.62 10.00 1.24
CA THR A 43 -2.91 10.25 1.89
C THR A 43 -3.21 11.74 2.05
N PHE A 44 -2.22 12.54 2.43
CA PHE A 44 -2.37 14.00 2.51
C PHE A 44 -2.72 14.61 1.15
N ASN A 45 -2.07 14.17 0.07
CA ASN A 45 -2.37 14.64 -1.28
C ASN A 45 -3.78 14.24 -1.71
N LEU A 46 -4.19 13.01 -1.42
CA LEU A 46 -5.55 12.52 -1.72
C LEU A 46 -6.62 13.32 -0.99
N SER A 47 -6.44 13.61 0.30
CA SER A 47 -7.40 14.42 1.08
C SER A 47 -7.57 15.87 0.57
N ARG A 48 -6.63 16.35 -0.24
CA ARG A 48 -6.66 17.70 -0.84
C ARG A 48 -7.09 17.67 -2.30
N HIS A 49 -7.18 16.49 -2.90
CA HIS A 49 -7.65 16.31 -4.26
C HIS A 49 -9.14 16.69 -4.32
N LYS A 50 -9.53 17.40 -5.37
CA LYS A 50 -10.92 17.79 -5.61
C LYS A 50 -11.39 17.09 -6.89
N GLY A 51 -12.40 16.25 -6.76
CA GLY A 51 -12.94 15.46 -7.86
C GLY A 51 -12.54 13.99 -7.78
N LEU A 52 -12.94 13.24 -8.81
CA LEU A 52 -12.67 11.81 -8.90
C LEU A 52 -11.21 11.56 -9.28
N LEU A 53 -10.59 10.57 -8.64
CA LEU A 53 -9.28 10.06 -8.99
C LEU A 53 -9.31 9.52 -10.42
N SER A 54 -8.21 9.73 -11.15
CA SER A 54 -8.00 8.98 -12.37
C SER A 54 -7.93 7.48 -12.06
N LYS A 55 -8.23 6.64 -13.06
CA LYS A 55 -8.19 5.19 -12.91
C LYS A 55 -6.85 4.70 -12.35
N ASP A 56 -5.74 5.26 -12.82
CA ASP A 56 -4.41 4.86 -12.37
C ASP A 56 -4.12 5.30 -10.92
N GLU A 57 -4.60 6.48 -10.52
CA GLU A 57 -4.51 6.97 -9.14
C GLU A 57 -5.36 6.16 -8.19
N PHE A 58 -6.57 5.78 -8.61
CA PHE A 58 -7.45 4.91 -7.86
C PHE A 58 -6.81 3.53 -7.66
N GLU A 59 -6.38 2.88 -8.75
CA GLU A 59 -5.72 1.57 -8.71
C GLU A 59 -4.49 1.60 -7.78
N ARG A 60 -3.63 2.62 -7.91
CA ARG A 60 -2.45 2.79 -7.05
C ARG A 60 -2.83 3.00 -5.59
N THR A 61 -3.90 3.75 -5.31
CA THR A 61 -4.36 4.01 -3.94
C THR A 61 -4.92 2.76 -3.29
N VAL A 62 -5.77 2.00 -4.00
CA VAL A 62 -6.30 0.71 -3.51
C VAL A 62 -5.17 -0.27 -3.23
N LEU A 63 -4.23 -0.43 -4.17
CA LEU A 63 -3.11 -1.35 -4.00
C LEU A 63 -2.20 -0.92 -2.83
N THR A 64 -2.00 0.40 -2.64
CA THR A 64 -1.27 0.93 -1.48
C THR A 64 -2.00 0.62 -0.17
N MET A 65 -3.34 0.70 -0.15
CA MET A 65 -4.15 0.34 1.01
C MET A 65 -4.04 -1.15 1.35
N VAL A 66 -4.08 -2.04 0.35
CA VAL A 66 -3.87 -3.49 0.53
C VAL A 66 -2.47 -3.78 1.06
N TYR A 67 -1.43 -3.15 0.50
CA TYR A 67 -0.06 -3.28 1.00
C TYR A 67 0.08 -2.79 2.45
N THR A 68 -0.58 -1.69 2.79
CA THR A 68 -0.60 -1.15 4.16
C THR A 68 -1.27 -2.12 5.13
N ALA A 69 -2.35 -2.79 4.72
CA ALA A 69 -3.00 -3.85 5.51
C ALA A 69 -2.08 -5.05 5.72
N TYR A 70 -1.34 -5.46 4.69
CA TYR A 70 -0.33 -6.51 4.80
C TYR A 70 0.79 -6.11 5.78
N GLN A 71 1.34 -4.89 5.67
CA GLN A 71 2.35 -4.43 6.63
C GLN A 71 1.80 -4.36 8.06
N LEU A 72 0.54 -3.94 8.23
CA LEU A 72 -0.14 -3.94 9.51
C LEU A 72 -0.26 -5.35 10.11
N SER A 73 -0.55 -6.37 9.29
CA SER A 73 -0.64 -7.77 9.78
C SER A 73 0.71 -8.31 10.25
N GLN A 74 1.82 -7.81 9.68
CA GLN A 74 3.18 -8.22 10.03
C GLN A 74 3.79 -7.39 11.18
N ALA A 75 3.27 -6.20 11.47
CA ALA A 75 3.86 -5.26 12.41
C ALA A 75 3.53 -5.56 13.87
N THR A 76 4.48 -5.25 14.76
CA THR A 76 4.34 -5.38 16.21
C THR A 76 4.71 -4.07 16.93
N GLY A 77 4.25 -3.91 18.18
CA GLY A 77 4.52 -2.72 18.99
C GLY A 77 4.11 -1.40 18.33
N HIS A 78 4.86 -0.33 18.56
CA HIS A 78 4.56 1.02 18.05
C HIS A 78 4.48 1.13 16.53
N GLN A 79 5.11 0.22 15.78
CA GLN A 79 4.97 0.22 14.32
C GLN A 79 3.55 -0.15 13.89
N LYS A 80 2.88 -1.03 14.63
CA LYS A 80 1.52 -1.46 14.36
C LYS A 80 0.54 -0.28 14.39
N ASP A 81 0.66 0.60 15.37
CA ASP A 81 -0.20 1.78 15.51
C ASP A 81 -0.03 2.74 14.34
N ALA A 82 1.21 2.99 13.92
CA ALA A 82 1.49 3.86 12.79
C ALA A 82 0.95 3.29 11.46
N TRP A 83 1.07 1.98 11.25
CA TRP A 83 0.49 1.31 10.08
C TRP A 83 -1.05 1.31 10.13
N ALA A 84 -1.65 1.13 11.30
CA ALA A 84 -3.10 1.17 11.48
C ALA A 84 -3.68 2.56 11.19
N GLU A 85 -3.05 3.61 11.71
CA GLU A 85 -3.41 5.00 11.43
C GLU A 85 -3.33 5.28 9.92
N SER A 86 -2.22 4.87 9.28
CA SER A 86 -2.03 5.07 7.84
C SER A 86 -3.07 4.33 7.01
N PHE A 87 -3.43 3.10 7.40
CA PHE A 87 -4.49 2.32 6.76
C PHE A 87 -5.85 3.02 6.84
N VAL A 88 -6.25 3.46 8.03
CA VAL A 88 -7.54 4.14 8.26
C VAL A 88 -7.61 5.44 7.45
N ASN A 89 -6.53 6.21 7.39
CA ASN A 89 -6.52 7.46 6.65
C ASN A 89 -6.56 7.25 5.13
N LEU A 90 -5.90 6.21 4.61
CA LEU A 90 -6.05 5.81 3.20
C LEU A 90 -7.50 5.40 2.88
N TYR A 91 -8.13 4.60 3.75
CA TYR A 91 -9.52 4.20 3.55
C TYR A 91 -10.47 5.40 3.51
N LYS A 92 -10.30 6.36 4.42
CA LYS A 92 -11.10 7.59 4.43
C LYS A 92 -10.94 8.37 3.12
N ALA A 93 -9.70 8.60 2.69
CA ALA A 93 -9.41 9.32 1.45
C ALA A 93 -9.95 8.60 0.20
N LEU A 94 -9.93 7.26 0.18
CA LEU A 94 -10.52 6.47 -0.91
C LEU A 94 -12.05 6.49 -0.86
N LYS A 95 -12.65 6.46 0.33
CA LYS A 95 -14.11 6.50 0.48
C LYS A 95 -14.70 7.79 -0.09
N ASP A 96 -14.01 8.91 0.09
CA ASP A 96 -14.43 10.21 -0.44
C ASP A 96 -14.38 10.26 -1.99
N ASP A 97 -13.64 9.36 -2.64
CA ASP A 97 -13.61 9.19 -4.10
C ASP A 97 -14.75 8.28 -4.62
N LEU A 98 -15.25 7.38 -3.78
CA LEU A 98 -16.30 6.42 -4.12
C LEU A 98 -17.72 6.98 -3.98
N LEU A 99 -17.88 8.15 -3.34
CA LEU A 99 -19.16 8.78 -2.98
C LEU A 99 -19.29 10.17 -3.62
#